data_AF-A0A259CLH8-F1
#
_entry.id   AF-A0A259CLH8-F1
#
_cell.length_a   1.000
_cell.length_b   1.000
_cell.length_c   1.000
_cell.angle_alpha   90.00
_cell.angle_beta   90.00
_cell.angle_gamma   90.00
#
_symmetry.space_group_name_H-M   'P 1'
#
loop_
_entity.id
_entity.type
_entity.pdbx_description
1 polymer ?
#
loop_
_entity_poly.entity_id
_entity_poly.type
_entity_poly.pdbx_seq_one_letter_code
_entity_poly.pdbx_strand_id
1 'polypeptide(L)' 'MLKPAILKLLNEQIALEDYSANLYLAMSSWCGAQKLSGSAKFLELHSDDEH' A
#
# COMPACT_ATOMS: atom_id res chain seq x y z
N MET A 1 -16.80 21.28 -11.08
CA MET A 1 -15.39 20.81 -11.05
C MET A 1 -14.86 20.92 -9.63
N LEU A 2 -13.95 20.02 -9.23
CA LEU A 2 -13.30 20.07 -7.91
C LEU A 2 -12.50 21.36 -7.74
N LYS A 3 -12.43 21.88 -6.51
CA LYS A 3 -11.58 23.02 -6.18
C LYS A 3 -10.10 22.61 -6.36
N PRO A 4 -9.22 23.50 -6.86
CA PRO A 4 -7.80 23.17 -7.07
C PRO A 4 -7.09 22.63 -5.83
N ALA A 5 -7.43 23.15 -4.64
CA ALA A 5 -6.87 22.66 -3.38
C ALA A 5 -7.27 21.20 -3.08
N ILE A 6 -8.51 20.81 -3.35
CA ILE A 6 -8.97 19.43 -3.16
C ILE A 6 -8.33 18.51 -4.19
N LEU A 7 -8.24 18.95 -5.45
CA LEU A 7 -7.59 18.17 -6.50
C LEU A 7 -6.11 17.88 -6.16
N LYS A 8 -5.40 18.86 -5.59
CA LYS A 8 -4.03 18.68 -5.13
C LYS A 8 -3.94 17.61 -4.04
N LEU A 9 -4.77 17.72 -3.00
CA LEU A 9 -4.79 16.74 -1.89
C LEU A 9 -5.13 15.33 -2.36
N LEU A 10 -6.07 15.19 -3.30
CA LEU A 10 -6.44 13.88 -3.86
C LEU A 10 -5.28 13.24 -4.64
N ASN A 11 -4.56 14.03 -5.46
CA ASN A 11 -3.39 13.52 -6.17
C ASN A 11 -2.25 13.13 -5.21
N GLU A 12 -2.05 13.90 -4.14
CA GLU A 12 -1.10 13.53 -3.08
C GLU A 12 -1.51 12.22 -2.39
N GLN A 13 -2.80 12.04 -2.11
CA GLN A 13 -3.31 10.81 -1.51
C GLN A 13 -3.11 9.60 -2.43
N ILE A 14 -3.42 9.71 -3.73
CA ILE A 14 -3.21 8.61 -4.69
C ILE A 14 -1.76 8.15 -4.68
N ALA A 15 -0.79 9.07 -4.67
CA ALA A 15 0.62 8.74 -4.61
C ALA A 15 1.02 8.06 -3.28
N LEU A 16 0.34 8.39 -2.18
CA LEU A 16 0.56 7.77 -0.88
C LEU A 16 0.00 6.34 -0.83
N GLU A 17 -1.15 6.06 -1.43
CA GLU A 17 -1.70 4.69 -1.50
C GLU A 17 -0.80 3.79 -2.35
N ASP A 18 -0.35 4.28 -3.52
CA ASP A 18 0.59 3.53 -4.38
C ASP A 18 1.91 3.19 -3.65
N TYR A 19 2.42 4.14 -2.86
CA TYR A 19 3.60 3.89 -2.04
C TYR A 19 3.32 2.87 -0.92
N SER A 20 2.16 2.97 -0.28
CA SER A 20 1.74 2.07 0.80
C SER A 20 1.57 0.63 0.32
N ALA A 21 0.96 0.42 -0.85
CA ALA A 21 0.85 -0.89 -1.49
C ALA A 21 2.23 -1.54 -1.67
N ASN A 22 3.17 -0.81 -2.29
CA ASN A 22 4.54 -1.29 -2.48
C ASN A 22 5.26 -1.59 -1.17
N LEU A 23 5.01 -0.80 -0.12
CA LEU A 23 5.57 -1.03 1.21
C LEU A 23 5.02 -2.32 1.83
N TYR A 24 3.71 -2.56 1.77
CA TYR A 24 3.10 -3.80 2.26
C TYR A 24 3.62 -5.03 1.51
N LEU A 25 3.81 -4.94 0.19
CA LEU A 25 4.41 -6.02 -0.61
C LEU A 25 5.86 -6.33 -0.19
N ALA A 26 6.66 -5.29 0.06
CA ALA A 26 8.04 -5.46 0.54
C ALA A 26 8.07 -6.11 1.94
N MET A 27 7.18 -5.69 2.84
CA MET A 27 7.05 -6.28 4.16
C MET A 27 6.58 -7.73 4.09
N SER A 28 5.62 -8.04 3.22
CA SER A 28 5.15 -9.41 2.95
C SER A 28 6.31 -10.31 2.51
N SER A 29 7.11 -9.84 1.55
CA SER A 29 8.30 -10.55 1.05
C SER A 29 9.30 -10.83 2.17
N TRP A 30 9.56 -9.84 3.04
CA TRP A 30 10.44 -10.02 4.20
C TRP A 30 9.88 -11.02 5.20
N CYS A 31 8.58 -10.95 5.54
CA CYS A 31 7.93 -11.93 6.42
C CYS A 31 8.02 -13.36 5.86
N GLY A 32 7.88 -13.53 4.54
CA GLY A 32 8.07 -14.80 3.85
C GLY A 32 9.48 -15.37 4.08
N ALA A 33 10.52 -14.53 3.94
CA ALA A 33 11.90 -14.92 4.21
C ALA A 33 12.14 -15.32 5.68
N GLN A 34 11.40 -14.72 6.62
CA GLN A 34 11.45 -15.06 8.06
C GLN A 34 10.56 -16.25 8.45
N LYS A 35 9.90 -16.93 7.49
CA LYS A 35 8.94 -18.01 7.74
C LYS A 35 7.71 -17.58 8.57
N LEU A 36 7.37 -16.29 8.54
CA LEU A 36 6.17 -15.71 9.16
C LEU A 36 5.01 -15.73 8.17
N SER A 37 4.57 -16.92 7.77
CA SER A 37 3.63 -17.11 6.65
C SER A 37 2.28 -16.40 6.81
N GLY A 38 1.73 -16.36 8.04
CA GLY A 38 0.48 -15.65 8.32
C GLY A 38 0.60 -14.14 8.12
N SER A 39 1.68 -13.53 8.60
CA SER A 39 1.96 -12.10 8.42
C SER A 39 2.26 -11.76 6.96
N ALA A 40 3.00 -12.62 6.25
CA ALA A 40 3.24 -12.45 4.82
C ALA A 40 1.92 -12.43 4.05
N LYS A 41 1.02 -13.40 4.31
CA LYS A 41 -0.27 -13.44 3.61
C LYS A 41 -1.17 -12.25 3.95
N PHE A 42 -1.19 -11.82 5.21
CA PHE A 42 -1.94 -10.64 5.64
C PHE A 42 -1.48 -9.38 4.90
N LEU A 43 -0.16 -9.15 4.83
CA LEU A 43 0.41 -7.96 4.19
C LEU A 43 0.30 -8.00 2.66
N GLU A 44 0.37 -9.18 2.04
CA GLU A 44 0.11 -9.34 0.61
C GLU A 44 -1.34 -8.94 0.27
N LEU A 45 -2.32 -9.43 1.03
CA LEU A 45 -3.72 -9.03 0.83
C LEU A 45 -3.93 -7.53 1.04
N HIS A 46 -3.25 -6.93 2.02
CA HIS A 46 -3.35 -5.49 2.25
C HIS A 46 -2.67 -4.67 1.15
N SER A 47 -1.60 -5.18 0.52
CA SER A 47 -1.04 -4.57 -0.69
C SER A 47 -2.01 -4.59 -1.85
N ASP A 48 -2.79 -5.66 -2.00
CA ASP A 48 -3.79 -5.79 -3.08
C ASP A 48 -5.01 -4.86 -2.86
N ASP A 49 -5.40 -4.60 -1.60
CA ASP A 49 -6.51 -3.70 -1.26
C ASP A 49 -6.19 -2.21 -1.51
N GLU A 50 -4.90 -1.83 -1.54
CA GLU A 50 -4.43 -0.46 -1.75
C GLU A 50 -4.20 -0.10 -3.23
N HIS A 51 -4.41 -1.06 -4.16
CA HIS A 51 -4.34 -0.88 -5.61
C HIS A 51 -5.74 -0.73 -6.24
#